data_AF-A0A8A1LE53-F1
#
_entry.id   AF-A0A8A1LE53-F1
#
_cell.length_a   1.000
_cell.length_b   1.000
_cell.length_c   1.000
_cell.angle_alpha   90.00
_cell.angle_beta   90.00
_cell.angle_gamma   90.00
#
_symmetry.space_group_name_H-M   'P 1'
#
loop_
_entity.id
_entity.type
_entity.pdbx_description
1 polymer ?
#
loop_
_entity_poly.entity_id
_entity_poly.type
_entity_poly.pdbx_seq_one_letter_code
_entity_poly.pdbx_strand_id
1 'polypeptide(L)'
;MEDEVGASRINSTQNGLLLRHDVHALFDSYILSINPDDGYKIISFGLDNARVDGRILDPICHNPNDSNRVSDELLRWHFRQAVLATVKGAGDPIFEFDFPPGTDMLADIREGPLSKERFEMEIASRLQGFSREDQV
;
A
#
# COMPACT_ATOMS: atom_id res chain seq x y z
N MET A 1 -33.43 -10.33 12.03
CA MET A 1 -32.61 -11.41 11.48
C MET A 1 -31.22 -10.85 11.33
N GLU A 2 -30.48 -10.84 12.43
CA GLU A 2 -29.04 -10.65 12.46
C GLU A 2 -28.43 -12.05 12.43
N ASP A 3 -28.69 -12.79 11.35
CA ASP A 3 -28.24 -14.17 11.23
C ASP A 3 -27.02 -14.22 10.31
N GLU A 4 -25.93 -14.76 10.86
CA GLU A 4 -24.92 -15.53 10.14
C GLU A 4 -23.90 -14.84 9.21
N VAL A 5 -23.51 -13.58 9.44
CA VAL A 5 -22.16 -13.17 9.04
C VAL A 5 -21.25 -13.40 10.25
N GLY A 6 -20.64 -14.59 10.32
CA GLY A 6 -19.77 -15.02 11.41
C GLY A 6 -18.79 -13.92 11.85
N ALA A 7 -18.38 -13.94 13.12
CA ALA A 7 -17.72 -12.86 13.89
C ALA A 7 -16.77 -11.90 13.15
N SER A 8 -16.15 -12.33 12.05
CA SER A 8 -15.30 -11.54 11.15
C SER A 8 -16.02 -10.54 10.23
N ARG A 9 -17.33 -10.67 9.97
CA ARG A 9 -18.08 -9.86 8.97
C ARG A 9 -17.51 -9.88 7.53
N ILE A 10 -16.62 -10.83 7.21
CA ILE A 10 -15.87 -10.87 5.94
C ILE A 10 -16.77 -10.98 4.71
N ASN A 11 -17.89 -11.69 4.83
CA ASN A 11 -18.88 -11.87 3.76
C ASN A 11 -20.01 -10.82 3.81
N SER A 12 -19.85 -9.74 4.57
CA SER A 12 -20.83 -8.65 4.60
C SER A 12 -20.84 -7.91 3.27
N THR A 13 -22.02 -7.56 2.76
CA THR A 13 -22.18 -6.69 1.59
C THR A 13 -21.49 -5.33 1.79
N GLN A 14 -21.39 -4.86 3.03
CA GLN A 14 -20.73 -3.60 3.39
C GLN A 14 -19.18 -3.68 3.29
N ASN A 15 -18.61 -4.88 3.13
CA ASN A 15 -17.18 -5.15 2.94
C ASN A 15 -16.82 -5.36 1.45
N GLY A 16 -17.72 -5.04 0.52
CA GLY A 16 -17.51 -5.25 -0.91
C GLY A 16 -17.91 -4.06 -1.76
N LEU A 17 -17.22 -3.92 -2.89
CA LEU A 17 -17.54 -2.98 -3.96
C LEU A 17 -17.48 -3.75 -5.29
N LEU A 18 -18.53 -3.64 -6.10
CA LEU A 18 -18.50 -4.20 -7.44
C LEU A 18 -17.80 -3.22 -8.38
N LEU A 19 -16.69 -3.67 -8.97
CA LEU A 19 -15.83 -2.85 -9.82
C LEU A 19 -15.65 -3.51 -11.20
N ARG A 20 -15.38 -2.67 -12.21
CA ARG A 20 -14.90 -3.15 -13.51
C ARG A 20 -13.54 -3.83 -13.32
N HIS A 21 -13.27 -4.91 -14.05
CA HIS A 21 -12.09 -5.76 -13.84
C HIS A 21 -10.74 -4.99 -13.78
N ASP A 22 -10.53 -4.03 -14.69
CA ASP A 22 -9.34 -3.18 -14.70
C ASP A 22 -9.24 -2.26 -13.48
N VAL A 23 -10.37 -1.71 -13.00
CA VAL A 23 -10.43 -0.88 -11.80
C VAL A 23 -10.23 -1.73 -10.54
N HIS A 24 -10.79 -2.93 -10.51
CA HIS A 24 -10.64 -3.89 -9.43
C HIS A 24 -9.15 -4.23 -9.19
N ALA A 25 -8.39 -4.50 -10.25
CA ALA A 25 -6.96 -4.78 -10.15
C ALA A 25 -6.18 -3.60 -9.54
N LEU A 26 -6.55 -2.36 -9.86
CA LEU A 26 -5.93 -1.16 -9.27
C LEU A 26 -6.30 -0.97 -7.80
N PHE A 27 -7.54 -1.30 -7.43
CA PHE A 27 -8.02 -1.22 -6.06
C PHE A 27 -7.29 -2.25 -5.16
N ASP A 28 -7.27 -3.53 -5.55
CA ASP A 28 -6.59 -4.61 -4.82
C ASP A 28 -5.09 -4.40 -4.64
N SER A 29 -4.45 -3.76 -5.63
CA SER A 29 -3.02 -3.44 -5.59
C SER A 29 -2.70 -2.14 -4.86
N TYR A 30 -3.72 -1.49 -4.27
CA TYR A 30 -3.59 -0.22 -3.57
C TYR A 30 -3.10 0.95 -4.44
N ILE A 31 -3.19 0.84 -5.76
CA ILE A 31 -2.87 1.91 -6.73
C ILE A 31 -4.04 2.89 -6.84
N LEU A 32 -5.25 2.46 -6.46
CA LEU A 32 -6.47 3.25 -6.43
C LEU A 32 -7.15 3.08 -5.07
N SER A 33 -7.71 4.16 -4.51
CA SER A 33 -8.56 4.07 -3.33
C SER A 33 -9.64 5.17 -3.31
N ILE A 34 -10.53 5.12 -2.31
CA ILE A 34 -11.61 6.09 -2.11
C ILE A 34 -11.45 6.67 -0.71
N ASN A 35 -11.46 7.99 -0.60
CA ASN A 35 -11.39 8.68 0.69
C ASN A 35 -12.79 9.06 1.18
N PRO A 36 -13.37 8.34 2.17
CA PRO A 36 -14.69 8.69 2.70
C PRO A 36 -14.69 10.01 3.48
N ASP A 37 -13.53 10.49 3.94
CA ASP A 37 -13.39 11.74 4.69
C ASP A 37 -13.25 12.99 3.77
N ASP A 38 -13.05 12.78 2.46
CA ASP A 38 -12.97 13.83 1.44
C ASP A 38 -14.10 13.64 0.40
N GLY A 39 -15.33 13.54 0.91
CA GLY A 39 -16.54 13.46 0.07
C GLY A 39 -16.60 12.22 -0.83
N TYR A 40 -15.99 11.10 -0.43
CA TYR A 40 -15.88 9.87 -1.22
C TYR A 40 -15.13 10.05 -2.54
N LYS A 41 -14.14 10.94 -2.57
CA LYS A 41 -13.27 11.15 -3.71
C LYS A 41 -12.41 9.92 -3.99
N ILE A 42 -12.35 9.53 -5.26
CA ILE A 42 -11.48 8.49 -5.79
C ILE A 42 -10.09 9.11 -5.99
N ILE A 43 -9.07 8.42 -5.48
CA ILE A 43 -7.66 8.84 -5.50
C ILE A 43 -6.83 7.77 -6.17
N SER A 44 -6.12 8.14 -7.23
CA SER A 44 -5.10 7.33 -7.89
C SER A 44 -3.73 7.67 -7.31
N PHE A 45 -3.00 6.66 -6.85
CA PHE A 45 -1.63 6.76 -6.34
C PHE A 45 -0.57 6.42 -7.40
N GLY A 46 -1.00 6.00 -8.59
CA GLY A 46 -0.16 5.75 -9.77
C GLY A 46 -0.71 6.43 -11.02
N LEU A 47 -0.36 5.89 -12.19
CA LEU A 47 -0.90 6.36 -13.46
C LEU A 47 -2.42 6.12 -13.53
N ASP A 48 -3.20 7.17 -13.78
CA ASP A 48 -4.67 7.10 -13.88
C ASP A 48 -5.13 6.55 -15.24
N ASN A 49 -4.76 5.29 -15.53
CA ASN A 49 -5.12 4.61 -16.77
C ASN A 49 -6.64 4.42 -16.90
N ALA A 50 -7.34 4.29 -15.78
CA ALA A 50 -8.80 4.14 -15.73
C ALA A 50 -9.55 5.48 -15.90
N ARG A 51 -8.86 6.63 -15.81
CA ARG A 51 -9.41 7.99 -15.91
C ARG A 51 -10.49 8.29 -14.87
N VAL A 52 -10.31 7.78 -13.65
CA VAL A 52 -11.28 7.88 -12.55
C VAL A 52 -10.77 8.75 -11.39
N ASP A 53 -9.52 9.19 -11.44
CA ASP A 53 -8.96 10.04 -10.38
C ASP A 53 -9.77 11.33 -10.22
N GLY A 54 -9.96 11.75 -8.97
CA GLY A 54 -10.70 12.95 -8.60
C GLY A 54 -12.22 12.87 -8.77
N ARG A 55 -12.76 11.79 -9.35
CA ARG A 55 -14.21 11.56 -9.39
C ARG A 55 -14.74 11.21 -8.00
N ILE A 56 -16.04 11.35 -7.82
CA ILE A 56 -16.72 10.93 -6.58
C ILE A 56 -17.31 9.54 -6.78
N LEU A 57 -17.18 8.67 -5.78
CA LEU A 57 -17.83 7.36 -5.76
C LEU A 57 -19.34 7.53 -5.95
N ASP A 58 -19.95 6.62 -6.70
CA ASP A 58 -21.38 6.68 -6.98
C ASP A 58 -22.20 6.73 -5.67
N PRO A 59 -23.13 7.69 -5.51
CA PRO A 59 -23.98 7.81 -4.32
C PRO A 59 -24.73 6.53 -3.91
N ILE A 60 -25.01 5.64 -4.87
CA ILE A 60 -25.63 4.34 -4.58
C ILE A 60 -24.76 3.52 -3.61
N CYS A 61 -23.42 3.65 -3.69
CA CYS A 61 -22.49 2.89 -2.87
C CYS A 61 -22.36 3.43 -1.43
N HIS A 62 -22.73 4.68 -1.18
CA HIS A 62 -22.50 5.34 0.13
C HIS A 62 -23.74 6.05 0.70
N ASN A 63 -24.93 5.77 0.16
CA ASN A 63 -26.19 6.31 0.68
C ASN A 63 -26.40 5.93 2.16
N PRO A 64 -26.50 6.89 3.09
CA PRO A 64 -26.65 6.61 4.52
C PRO A 64 -27.95 5.89 4.88
N ASN A 65 -28.96 5.94 4.00
CA ASN A 65 -30.25 5.27 4.17
C ASN A 65 -30.25 3.82 3.64
N ASP A 66 -29.18 3.35 3.01
CA ASP A 66 -29.05 1.98 2.50
C ASP A 66 -28.19 1.13 3.45
N SER A 67 -28.74 0.03 3.97
CA SER A 67 -28.00 -0.90 4.81
C SER A 67 -26.94 -1.70 4.05
N ASN A 68 -27.00 -1.73 2.72
CA ASN A 68 -26.02 -2.37 1.85
C ASN A 68 -24.91 -1.43 1.37
N ARG A 69 -24.90 -0.18 1.84
CA ARG A 69 -23.80 0.75 1.56
C ARG A 69 -22.47 0.18 2.02
N VAL A 70 -21.40 0.57 1.34
CA VAL A 70 -20.04 0.23 1.75
C VAL A 70 -19.75 0.90 3.09
N SER A 71 -19.05 0.19 3.97
CA SER A 71 -18.65 0.75 5.26
C SER A 71 -17.61 1.86 5.09
N ASP A 72 -17.88 3.03 5.67
CA ASP A 72 -16.91 4.14 5.73
C ASP A 72 -15.64 3.73 6.47
N GLU A 73 -15.75 2.85 7.47
CA GLU A 73 -14.61 2.34 8.23
C GLU A 73 -13.68 1.51 7.35
N LEU A 74 -14.25 0.64 6.50
CA LEU A 74 -13.49 -0.23 5.60
C LEU A 74 -12.88 0.57 4.45
N LEU A 75 -13.60 1.54 3.89
CA LEU A 75 -13.03 2.48 2.91
C LEU A 75 -11.86 3.25 3.50
N ARG A 76 -12.01 3.78 4.73
CA ARG A 76 -10.93 4.51 5.41
C ARG A 76 -9.74 3.62 5.72
N TRP A 77 -9.96 2.37 6.12
CA TRP A 77 -8.89 1.40 6.33
C TRP A 77 -8.12 1.15 5.02
N HIS A 78 -8.83 0.86 3.93
CA HIS A 78 -8.22 0.63 2.62
C HIS A 78 -7.46 1.86 2.13
N PHE A 79 -8.02 3.06 2.30
CA PHE A 79 -7.36 4.31 1.94
C PHE A 79 -6.03 4.48 2.68
N ARG A 80 -5.99 4.20 3.98
CA ARG A 80 -4.74 4.23 4.77
C ARG A 80 -3.73 3.21 4.26
N GLN A 81 -4.16 2.00 3.87
CA GLN A 81 -3.26 1.02 3.26
C GLN A 81 -2.68 1.52 1.94
N ALA A 82 -3.48 2.18 1.10
CA ALA A 82 -2.99 2.76 -0.15
C ALA A 82 -2.00 3.90 0.05
N VAL A 83 -2.25 4.77 1.03
CA VAL A 83 -1.28 5.80 1.43
C VAL A 83 0.02 5.15 1.93
N LEU A 84 -0.06 4.13 2.77
CA LEU A 84 1.12 3.43 3.29
C LEU A 84 1.90 2.70 2.18
N ALA A 85 1.21 2.01 1.27
CA ALA A 85 1.83 1.33 0.14
C ALA A 85 2.55 2.32 -0.77
N THR A 86 1.96 3.50 -0.98
CA THR A 86 2.54 4.59 -1.76
C THR A 86 3.76 5.19 -1.07
N VAL A 87 3.64 5.55 0.21
CA VAL A 87 4.76 6.16 0.97
C VAL A 87 5.90 5.17 1.14
N LYS A 88 5.61 3.88 1.37
CA LYS A 88 6.63 2.83 1.43
C LYS A 88 7.28 2.60 0.05
N GLY A 89 6.49 2.55 -1.02
CA GLY A 89 6.98 2.40 -2.39
C GLY A 89 7.73 3.62 -2.94
N ALA A 90 7.44 4.82 -2.41
CA ALA A 90 8.10 6.07 -2.79
C ALA A 90 9.28 6.45 -1.88
N GLY A 91 9.42 5.78 -0.72
CA GLY A 91 10.25 6.24 0.39
C GLY A 91 11.48 5.39 0.69
N ASP A 92 11.51 4.12 0.30
CA ASP A 92 12.72 3.30 0.47
C ASP A 92 13.62 3.45 -0.76
N PRO A 93 14.85 3.96 -0.60
CA PRO A 93 15.84 3.88 -1.66
C PRO A 93 16.03 2.41 -2.04
N ILE A 94 15.74 2.08 -3.31
CA ILE A 94 16.07 0.76 -3.84
C ILE A 94 17.59 0.77 -4.05
N PHE A 95 18.29 0.10 -3.16
CA PHE A 95 19.72 -0.09 -3.26
C PHE A 95 20.05 -1.44 -3.89
N GLU A 96 21.00 -1.45 -4.81
CA GLU A 96 21.57 -2.68 -5.35
C GLU A 96 22.45 -3.35 -4.28
N PHE A 97 22.24 -4.66 -4.08
CA PHE A 97 22.96 -5.46 -3.07
C PHE A 97 24.11 -6.28 -3.65
N ASP A 98 24.25 -6.30 -4.98
CA ASP A 98 25.27 -7.07 -5.68
C ASP A 98 26.57 -6.27 -5.77
N PHE A 99 27.54 -6.62 -4.92
CA PHE A 99 28.92 -6.16 -5.07
C PHE A 99 29.75 -7.29 -5.69
N PRO A 100 30.26 -7.13 -6.93
CA PRO A 100 31.03 -8.17 -7.59
C PRO A 100 32.26 -8.57 -6.77
N PRO A 101 32.62 -9.87 -6.70
CA PRO A 101 33.80 -10.31 -5.98
C PRO A 101 35.06 -9.59 -6.47
N GLY A 102 35.76 -8.91 -5.56
CA GLY A 102 36.98 -8.16 -5.87
C GLY A 102 36.78 -6.65 -6.11
N THR A 103 35.56 -6.11 -6.01
CA THR A 103 35.35 -4.66 -5.98
C THR A 103 35.46 -4.09 -4.57
N ASP A 104 35.84 -2.81 -4.47
CA ASP A 104 35.83 -2.08 -3.20
C ASP A 104 34.41 -1.56 -2.94
N MET A 105 33.64 -2.36 -2.22
CA MET A 105 32.28 -2.03 -1.82
C MET A 105 32.15 -0.65 -1.16
N LEU A 106 33.12 -0.23 -0.33
CA LEU A 106 33.02 1.06 0.36
C LEU A 106 33.25 2.22 -0.61
N ALA A 107 34.14 2.04 -1.58
CA ALA A 107 34.29 2.99 -2.67
C ALA A 107 32.99 3.07 -3.50
N ASP A 108 32.39 1.93 -3.86
CA ASP A 108 31.15 1.87 -4.65
C ASP A 108 29.97 2.56 -3.92
N ILE A 109 29.82 2.33 -2.61
CA ILE A 109 28.79 3.00 -1.79
C ILE A 109 29.04 4.50 -1.71
N ARG A 110 30.30 4.93 -1.55
CA ARG A 110 30.65 6.35 -1.39
C ARG A 110 30.37 7.17 -2.65
N GLU A 111 30.68 6.60 -3.82
CA GLU A 111 30.48 7.26 -5.12
C GLU A 111 29.02 7.13 -5.61
N GLY A 112 28.21 6.25 -5.00
CA GLY A 112 26.81 6.01 -5.35
C GLY A 112 25.81 7.07 -4.83
N PRO A 113 24.59 7.10 -5.39
CA PRO A 113 23.52 7.99 -4.93
C PRO A 113 23.05 7.63 -3.52
N LEU A 114 22.68 8.64 -2.71
CA LEU A 114 22.23 8.46 -1.33
C LEU A 114 23.26 7.64 -0.50
N SER A 115 24.55 7.93 -0.69
CA SER A 115 25.68 7.16 -0.15
C SER A 115 25.65 7.01 1.36
N LYS A 116 25.15 8.02 2.07
CA LYS A 116 24.99 7.97 3.53
C LYS A 116 23.92 6.96 3.94
N GLU A 117 22.74 7.02 3.33
CA GLU A 117 21.63 6.11 3.58
C GLU A 117 21.97 4.67 3.14
N ARG A 118 22.69 4.50 2.02
CA ARG A 118 23.19 3.20 1.56
C ARG A 118 24.18 2.59 2.55
N PHE A 119 25.10 3.41 3.06
CA PHE A 119 26.09 2.99 4.04
C PHE A 119 25.44 2.59 5.37
N GLU A 120 24.50 3.39 5.86
CA GLU A 120 23.73 3.09 7.07
C GLU A 120 22.94 1.78 6.91
N MET A 121 22.27 1.56 5.77
CA MET A 121 21.59 0.30 5.47
C MET A 121 22.54 -0.90 5.42
N GLU A 122 23.69 -0.77 4.74
CA GLU A 122 24.67 -1.85 4.58
C GLU A 122 25.24 -2.29 5.94
N ILE A 123 25.63 -1.33 6.79
CA ILE A 123 26.14 -1.61 8.13
C ILE A 123 25.05 -2.23 9.01
N ALA A 124 23.82 -1.71 8.97
CA ALA A 124 22.71 -2.26 9.74
C ALA A 124 22.40 -3.72 9.34
N SER A 125 22.40 -4.03 8.04
CA SER A 125 22.16 -5.39 7.53
C SER A 125 23.22 -6.38 8.02
N ARG A 126 24.50 -6.00 7.94
CA ARG A 126 25.63 -6.84 8.40
C ARG A 126 25.59 -7.10 9.90
N LEU A 127 25.36 -6.05 10.69
CA LEU A 127 25.28 -6.16 12.15
C LEU A 127 24.08 -6.99 12.62
N GLN A 128 22.96 -6.95 11.89
CA GLN A 128 21.82 -7.84 12.14
C GLN A 128 22.14 -9.30 11.79
N GLY A 129 22.93 -9.54 10.74
CA GLY A 129 23.46 -10.87 10.40
C GLY A 129 24.28 -11.48 11.54
N PHE A 130 25.21 -10.70 12.11
CA PHE A 130 26.02 -11.12 13.27
C PHE A 130 25.18 -11.49 14.49
N SER A 131 24.11 -10.74 14.78
CA SER A 131 23.25 -11.01 15.94
C SER A 131 22.45 -12.32 15.83
N ARG A 132 22.34 -12.91 14.63
CA ARG A 132 21.64 -14.18 14.38
C ARG A 132 22.58 -15.39 14.35
N GLU A 133 23.88 -15.18 14.18
CA GLU A 133 24.89 -16.25 14.17
C GLU A 133 25.32 -16.66 15.59
N ASP A 134 25.11 -15.79 16.59
CA ASP A 134 25.43 -16.06 18.01
C ASP A 134 24.31 -16.81 18.77
N GLN A 135 23.28 -17.35 18.09
CA GLN A 135 22.19 -18.14 18.69
C GLN A 135 22.14 -19.61 18.24
N VAL A 136 23.24 -20.18 17.73
CA VAL A 136 23.34 -21.61 17.41
C VAL A 136 24.37 -22.32 18.28
#